data_AF-C7RA27-F1
#
_entry.id   AF-C7RA27-F1
#
_cell.length_a   1.000
_cell.length_b   1.000
_cell.length_c   1.000
_cell.angle_alpha   90.00
_cell.angle_beta   90.00
_cell.angle_gamma   90.00
#
_symmetry.space_group_name_H-M   'P 1'
#
loop_
_entity.id
_entity.type
_entity.pdbx_description
1 polymer ?
#
loop_
_entity_poly.entity_id
_entity_poly.type
_entity_poly.pdbx_seq_one_letter_code
_entity_poly.pdbx_strand_id
1 'polypeptide(L)'
;MTVKEQQLGSFRGKPLNDELLHKIRNLNAHEINWLSGYCAGLLDSQSENLAAPVVDNLPVANSFANQAANRVSKSAKPVLVLYASQTGNAQSIAEQLIEHLQAKSVTAHLKSTLEVAAKELADYSTILLVASTHGEGEPPDDAIDLYEALTSKKLLSKGSLLKDTNFAVLGLGDSSYEFFCQTAKDFAESFSKLGAQQLSELVLCDVDYQQPATQWVEQVSTEVAALIAQSSTELDSSNSAIADVNVLSEQTAYSKDNPFKATVATIQKITGRGSPKETYHLEIDIEDSNISYEPGDALGIVVHNPESLVDEIISLLDLDAETSVNYQNQNSTLKKYLTEFAELTLISKSTIKGLLELESNDELQTIYDHGYSEFIINHQFVDLLHIAQPTIIGQQLVDILKPIKPRLYSIACSQQEFEDEVHLTLNHVSVNNTYGERYGLASHHLTQLISEGETVSVFVEHNPKFKLPTVDAPIIMVGPGTGVAPFRAFLQERAASNGSAKNSTAKNWLIFGNPHFDTDFLYQVEIQKYVSSGLLNKLDLAFSRDSEQKVYVQHKLLDNAQELWQWLEQGAYFYVCGDMHKMAKDVEQTLLTIIQEQGQRDEEEAKQYLKALKVNQRYQRDVY
;
A
#
# COMPACT_ATOMS: atom_id res chain seq x y z
N MET A 1 -34.13 -60.76 -29.83
CA MET A 1 -33.25 -60.21 -28.78
C MET A 1 -34.02 -60.19 -27.47
N THR A 2 -33.30 -60.46 -26.40
CA THR A 2 -33.78 -60.93 -25.08
C THR A 2 -34.58 -59.90 -24.27
N VAL A 3 -35.34 -60.43 -23.30
CA VAL A 3 -36.19 -59.79 -22.27
C VAL A 3 -35.47 -58.75 -21.35
N LYS A 4 -34.28 -58.26 -21.73
CA LYS A 4 -33.48 -57.28 -20.98
C LYS A 4 -33.67 -55.82 -21.42
N GLU A 5 -34.46 -55.52 -22.45
CA GLU A 5 -34.64 -54.15 -22.96
C GLU A 5 -35.94 -53.45 -22.51
N GLN A 6 -36.79 -54.10 -21.70
CA GLN A 6 -38.05 -53.49 -21.20
C GLN A 6 -37.97 -52.89 -19.78
N GLN A 7 -36.78 -52.79 -19.17
CA GLN A 7 -36.61 -52.28 -17.79
C GLN A 7 -35.58 -51.15 -17.63
N LEU A 8 -35.42 -50.29 -18.64
CA LEU A 8 -34.60 -49.06 -18.55
C LEU A 8 -35.34 -47.80 -19.00
N GLY A 9 -36.68 -47.85 -19.01
CA GLY A 9 -37.55 -46.82 -19.58
C GLY A 9 -38.00 -45.67 -18.66
N SER A 10 -37.34 -45.36 -17.54
CA SER A 10 -37.87 -44.29 -16.64
C SER A 10 -36.87 -43.35 -15.95
N PHE A 11 -35.64 -43.19 -16.46
CA PHE A 11 -34.71 -42.17 -15.95
C PHE A 11 -34.01 -41.38 -17.06
N ARG A 12 -34.77 -40.89 -18.04
CA ARG A 12 -34.28 -39.84 -18.95
C ARG A 12 -35.00 -38.54 -18.65
N GLY A 13 -34.34 -37.69 -17.86
CA GLY A 13 -34.65 -36.26 -17.87
C GLY A 13 -34.59 -35.76 -19.32
N LYS A 14 -35.47 -34.80 -19.67
CA LYS A 14 -35.46 -34.21 -21.02
C LYS A 14 -34.05 -33.68 -21.31
N PRO A 15 -33.44 -33.98 -22.47
CA PRO A 15 -32.18 -33.37 -22.84
C PRO A 15 -32.34 -31.85 -22.89
N LEU A 16 -31.29 -31.13 -22.45
CA LEU A 16 -31.21 -29.67 -22.60
C LEU A 16 -31.39 -29.30 -24.07
N ASN A 17 -32.13 -28.23 -24.37
CA ASN A 17 -32.39 -27.87 -25.76
C ASN A 17 -31.08 -27.45 -26.50
N ASP A 18 -31.05 -27.62 -27.82
CA ASP A 18 -29.85 -27.37 -28.63
C ASP A 18 -29.41 -25.89 -28.63
N GLU A 19 -30.34 -24.95 -28.44
CA GLU A 19 -30.04 -23.52 -28.34
C GLU A 19 -29.25 -23.20 -27.06
N LEU A 20 -29.61 -23.83 -25.95
CA LEU A 20 -28.93 -23.69 -24.66
C LEU A 20 -27.53 -24.31 -24.73
N LEU A 21 -27.40 -25.48 -25.35
CA LEU A 21 -26.11 -26.14 -25.55
C LEU A 21 -25.17 -25.29 -26.43
N HIS A 22 -25.70 -24.62 -27.44
CA HIS A 22 -24.91 -23.71 -28.28
C HIS A 22 -24.48 -22.45 -27.51
N LYS A 23 -25.34 -21.88 -26.65
CA LYS A 23 -24.97 -20.74 -25.80
C LYS A 23 -23.89 -21.12 -24.77
N ILE A 24 -24.02 -22.28 -24.13
CA ILE A 24 -23.04 -22.79 -23.14
C ILE A 24 -21.67 -23.03 -23.77
N ARG A 25 -21.60 -23.52 -25.03
CA ARG A 25 -20.32 -23.77 -25.73
C ARG A 25 -19.54 -22.50 -26.09
N ASN A 26 -20.19 -21.35 -26.08
CA ASN A 26 -19.57 -20.06 -26.40
C ASN A 26 -19.14 -19.27 -25.15
N LEU A 27 -19.35 -19.83 -23.96
CA LEU A 27 -18.94 -19.21 -22.71
C LEU A 27 -17.44 -19.40 -22.47
N ASN A 28 -16.79 -18.41 -21.89
CA ASN A 28 -15.41 -18.52 -21.43
C ASN A 28 -15.33 -19.29 -20.10
N ALA A 29 -14.10 -19.64 -19.67
CA ALA A 29 -13.88 -20.47 -18.48
C ALA A 29 -14.48 -19.87 -17.19
N HIS A 30 -14.46 -18.54 -17.05
CA HIS A 30 -15.02 -17.85 -15.90
C HIS A 30 -16.56 -17.93 -15.89
N GLU A 31 -17.21 -17.74 -17.04
CA GLU A 31 -18.65 -17.84 -17.20
C GLU A 31 -19.18 -19.27 -16.99
N ILE A 32 -18.41 -20.28 -17.42
CA ILE A 32 -18.74 -21.70 -17.18
C ILE A 32 -18.66 -22.03 -15.68
N ASN A 33 -17.63 -21.56 -14.98
CA ASN A 33 -17.51 -21.76 -13.53
C ASN A 33 -18.65 -21.08 -12.76
N TRP A 34 -19.02 -19.85 -13.15
CA TRP A 34 -20.17 -19.15 -12.55
C TRP A 34 -21.49 -19.93 -12.77
N LEU A 35 -21.75 -20.40 -13.99
CA LEU A 35 -22.96 -21.17 -14.33
C LEU A 35 -23.02 -22.50 -13.54
N SER A 36 -21.87 -23.17 -13.37
CA SER A 36 -21.77 -24.39 -12.56
C SER A 36 -22.16 -24.15 -11.10
N GLY A 37 -21.65 -23.06 -10.50
CA GLY A 37 -22.01 -22.66 -9.14
C GLY A 37 -23.49 -22.32 -8.97
N TYR A 38 -24.06 -21.59 -9.94
CA TYR A 38 -25.49 -21.25 -9.96
C TYR A 38 -26.39 -22.50 -10.03
N CYS A 39 -26.05 -23.47 -10.89
CA CYS A 39 -26.78 -24.73 -10.98
C CYS A 39 -26.69 -25.58 -9.70
N ALA A 40 -25.53 -25.58 -9.02
CA ALA A 40 -25.36 -26.26 -7.74
C ALA A 40 -26.26 -25.66 -6.65
N GLY A 41 -26.37 -24.32 -6.58
CA GLY A 41 -27.26 -23.65 -5.64
C GLY A 41 -28.75 -23.93 -5.88
N LEU A 42 -29.17 -24.08 -7.14
CA LEU A 42 -30.55 -24.44 -7.48
C LEU A 42 -30.92 -25.86 -7.03
N LEU A 43 -29.99 -26.81 -7.10
CA LEU A 43 -30.18 -28.18 -6.63
C LEU A 43 -30.41 -28.26 -5.12
N ASP A 44 -29.71 -27.42 -4.35
CA ASP A 44 -29.87 -27.35 -2.91
C ASP A 44 -31.27 -26.81 -2.53
N SER A 45 -31.75 -25.79 -3.26
CA SER A 45 -33.06 -25.17 -3.03
C SER A 45 -34.28 -26.06 -3.37
N GLN A 46 -34.13 -27.07 -4.23
CA GLN A 46 -35.23 -27.97 -4.61
C GLN A 46 -35.42 -29.15 -3.66
N SER A 47 -34.45 -29.40 -2.76
CA SER A 47 -34.44 -30.55 -1.86
C SER A 47 -35.33 -30.37 -0.61
N GLU A 48 -35.79 -29.15 -0.33
CA GLU A 48 -36.54 -28.83 0.91
C GLU A 48 -38.07 -29.02 0.83
N ASN A 49 -38.65 -29.39 -0.33
CA ASN A 49 -40.10 -29.20 -0.58
C ASN A 49 -41.01 -30.44 -0.74
N LEU A 50 -40.68 -31.62 -0.19
CA LEU A 50 -41.58 -32.79 -0.23
C LEU A 50 -41.68 -33.52 1.12
N ALA A 51 -42.78 -33.30 1.85
CA ALA A 51 -43.17 -34.08 3.04
C ALA A 51 -44.65 -34.50 2.99
N ALA A 52 -44.95 -35.80 3.12
CA ALA A 52 -46.18 -36.43 3.66
C ALA A 52 -46.16 -37.99 3.45
N PRO A 53 -47.06 -38.79 4.06
CA PRO A 53 -47.20 -39.13 5.48
C PRO A 53 -47.10 -40.66 5.76
N VAL A 54 -47.01 -41.02 7.04
CA VAL A 54 -46.83 -42.39 7.59
C VAL A 54 -48.15 -43.18 7.71
N VAL A 55 -48.14 -44.48 7.38
CA VAL A 55 -49.07 -45.49 7.93
C VAL A 55 -48.38 -46.85 8.13
N ASP A 56 -48.54 -47.42 9.33
CA ASP A 56 -47.96 -48.66 9.88
C ASP A 56 -48.49 -49.98 9.27
N ASN A 57 -47.63 -51.02 9.16
CA ASN A 57 -47.75 -52.26 9.96
C ASN A 57 -46.69 -53.36 9.69
N LEU A 58 -46.06 -53.79 10.80
CA LEU A 58 -45.58 -55.15 11.18
C LEU A 58 -44.25 -55.72 10.60
N PRO A 59 -43.55 -56.57 11.40
CA PRO A 59 -42.11 -56.45 11.62
C PRO A 59 -41.30 -57.62 11.05
N VAL A 60 -39.97 -57.43 10.92
CA VAL A 60 -38.88 -58.33 11.34
C VAL A 60 -37.54 -57.83 10.77
N ALA A 61 -36.55 -57.72 11.67
CA ALA A 61 -35.10 -57.70 11.44
C ALA A 61 -34.50 -56.62 10.51
N ASN A 62 -33.95 -55.55 11.11
CA ASN A 62 -32.50 -55.30 11.10
C ASN A 62 -32.16 -54.01 11.85
N SER A 63 -31.48 -54.20 12.97
CA SER A 63 -30.90 -53.15 13.81
C SER A 63 -29.58 -52.63 13.20
N PHE A 64 -29.66 -51.79 12.16
CA PHE A 64 -28.51 -51.03 11.63
C PHE A 64 -28.92 -49.67 10.99
N ALA A 65 -29.90 -48.95 11.52
CA ALA A 65 -30.37 -47.70 10.90
C ALA A 65 -30.70 -46.53 11.85
N ASN A 66 -30.28 -46.56 13.12
CA ASN A 66 -30.53 -45.46 14.07
C ASN A 66 -29.25 -44.86 14.68
N GLN A 67 -28.22 -44.64 13.84
CA GLN A 67 -27.07 -43.77 14.18
C GLN A 67 -26.65 -42.84 13.03
N ALA A 68 -27.50 -42.61 12.02
CA ALA A 68 -27.18 -41.76 10.86
C ALA A 68 -28.08 -40.52 10.73
N ALA A 69 -28.71 -40.07 11.81
CA ALA A 69 -29.59 -38.88 11.80
C ALA A 69 -29.17 -37.80 12.82
N ASN A 70 -27.90 -37.78 13.26
CA ASN A 70 -27.38 -36.71 14.11
C ASN A 70 -25.88 -36.44 13.90
N ARG A 71 -25.47 -36.27 12.64
CA ARG A 71 -24.19 -35.65 12.31
C ARG A 71 -24.47 -34.44 11.43
N VAL A 72 -24.78 -33.31 12.07
CA VAL A 72 -24.46 -32.02 11.46
C VAL A 72 -22.93 -31.97 11.42
N SER A 73 -22.34 -32.22 10.24
CA SER A 73 -20.92 -31.93 10.03
C SER A 73 -20.74 -30.43 10.20
N LYS A 74 -20.15 -30.01 11.32
CA LYS A 74 -19.62 -28.66 11.50
C LYS A 74 -18.62 -28.47 10.36
N SER A 75 -18.93 -27.65 9.35
CA SER A 75 -17.95 -27.36 8.30
C SER A 75 -16.70 -26.79 8.97
N ALA A 76 -15.52 -27.30 8.62
CA ALA A 76 -14.27 -26.76 9.14
C ALA A 76 -14.19 -25.27 8.78
N LYS A 77 -13.86 -24.42 9.76
CA LYS A 77 -13.70 -22.99 9.53
C LYS A 77 -12.58 -22.75 8.51
N PRO A 78 -12.76 -21.88 7.51
CA PRO A 78 -11.76 -21.65 6.46
C PRO A 78 -10.51 -20.92 6.99
N VAL A 79 -9.46 -20.92 6.17
CA VAL A 79 -8.26 -20.07 6.36
C VAL A 79 -8.54 -18.69 5.76
N LEU A 80 -8.14 -17.63 6.46
CA LEU A 80 -8.20 -16.25 6.00
C LEU A 80 -6.78 -15.72 5.80
N VAL A 81 -6.52 -15.17 4.62
CA VAL A 81 -5.37 -14.32 4.35
C VAL A 81 -5.86 -12.87 4.31
N LEU A 82 -5.32 -12.04 5.19
CA LEU A 82 -5.58 -10.61 5.28
C LEU A 82 -4.37 -9.82 4.78
N TYR A 83 -4.64 -8.73 4.09
CA TYR A 83 -3.64 -7.70 3.85
C TYR A 83 -4.11 -6.34 4.36
N ALA A 84 -3.16 -5.59 4.92
CA ALA A 84 -3.26 -4.17 5.26
C ALA A 84 -2.17 -3.42 4.48
N SER A 85 -2.57 -2.69 3.43
CA SER A 85 -1.64 -2.15 2.44
C SER A 85 -1.99 -0.72 2.02
N GLN A 86 -0.99 0.15 1.91
CA GLN A 86 -1.20 1.49 1.34
C GLN A 86 -0.87 1.56 -0.15
N THR A 87 0.28 1.02 -0.56
CA THR A 87 0.79 1.09 -1.94
C THR A 87 0.69 -0.24 -2.68
N GLY A 88 0.14 -1.30 -2.08
CA GLY A 88 -0.03 -2.62 -2.70
C GLY A 88 0.99 -3.68 -2.29
N ASN A 89 2.15 -3.31 -1.72
CA ASN A 89 3.21 -4.29 -1.38
C ASN A 89 2.73 -5.44 -0.46
N ALA A 90 2.01 -5.12 0.62
CA ALA A 90 1.41 -6.13 1.49
C ALA A 90 0.31 -6.96 0.82
N GLN A 91 -0.43 -6.37 -0.14
CA GLN A 91 -1.43 -7.10 -0.93
C GLN A 91 -0.75 -8.13 -1.84
N SER A 92 0.32 -7.75 -2.55
CA SER A 92 1.04 -8.66 -3.44
C SER A 92 1.64 -9.86 -2.69
N ILE A 93 2.19 -9.67 -1.49
CA ILE A 93 2.69 -10.79 -0.66
C ILE A 93 1.53 -11.70 -0.22
N ALA A 94 0.38 -11.13 0.13
CA ALA A 94 -0.80 -11.91 0.49
C ALA A 94 -1.35 -12.72 -0.70
N GLU A 95 -1.30 -12.17 -1.92
CA GLU A 95 -1.62 -12.88 -3.16
C GLU A 95 -0.63 -14.04 -3.41
N GLN A 96 0.67 -13.82 -3.26
CA GLN A 96 1.68 -14.88 -3.33
C GLN A 96 1.45 -15.99 -2.30
N LEU A 97 1.05 -15.63 -1.07
CA LEU A 97 0.71 -16.61 -0.04
C LEU A 97 -0.51 -17.46 -0.43
N ILE A 98 -1.52 -16.86 -1.06
CA ILE A 98 -2.67 -17.60 -1.60
C ILE A 98 -2.23 -18.63 -2.64
N GLU A 99 -1.36 -18.26 -3.57
CA GLU A 99 -0.83 -19.19 -4.59
C GLU A 99 -0.09 -20.38 -3.94
N HIS A 100 0.73 -20.11 -2.91
CA HIS A 100 1.45 -21.16 -2.19
C HIS A 100 0.53 -22.09 -1.38
N LEU A 101 -0.52 -21.54 -0.77
CA LEU A 101 -1.54 -22.34 -0.07
C LEU A 101 -2.33 -23.22 -1.05
N GLN A 102 -2.71 -22.67 -2.21
CA GLN A 102 -3.39 -23.41 -3.28
C GLN A 102 -2.53 -24.56 -3.82
N ALA A 103 -1.24 -24.31 -4.04
CA ALA A 103 -0.28 -25.36 -4.45
C ALA A 103 -0.19 -26.51 -3.44
N LYS A 104 -0.49 -26.24 -2.15
CA LYS A 104 -0.56 -27.23 -1.08
C LYS A 104 -1.98 -27.76 -0.80
N SER A 105 -2.93 -27.53 -1.73
CA SER A 105 -4.34 -27.94 -1.61
C SER A 105 -5.08 -27.35 -0.40
N VAL A 106 -4.63 -26.18 0.09
CA VAL A 106 -5.31 -25.42 1.14
C VAL A 106 -6.17 -24.33 0.51
N THR A 107 -7.49 -24.40 0.73
CA THR A 107 -8.39 -23.32 0.35
C THR A 107 -8.34 -22.20 1.39
N ALA A 108 -8.00 -21.00 0.94
CA ALA A 108 -7.96 -19.80 1.77
C ALA A 108 -8.70 -18.64 1.10
N HIS A 109 -9.30 -17.77 1.91
CA HIS A 109 -9.97 -16.55 1.45
C HIS A 109 -8.99 -15.37 1.54
N LEU A 110 -8.83 -14.61 0.45
CA LEU A 110 -8.08 -13.36 0.46
C LEU A 110 -9.04 -12.19 0.69
N LYS A 111 -8.73 -11.32 1.65
CA LYS A 111 -9.51 -10.09 1.89
C LYS A 111 -8.61 -8.92 2.30
N SER A 112 -8.99 -7.71 1.92
CA SER A 112 -8.48 -6.51 2.59
C SER A 112 -9.00 -6.45 4.02
N THR A 113 -8.22 -5.89 4.94
CA THR A 113 -8.70 -5.56 6.30
C THR A 113 -9.89 -4.61 6.31
N LEU A 114 -10.12 -3.84 5.23
CA LEU A 114 -11.24 -2.90 5.11
C LEU A 114 -12.59 -3.61 4.98
N GLU A 115 -12.57 -4.84 4.47
CA GLU A 115 -13.74 -5.66 4.13
C GLU A 115 -14.19 -6.57 5.28
N VAL A 116 -13.48 -6.57 6.41
CA VAL A 116 -13.70 -7.54 7.51
C VAL A 116 -13.96 -6.83 8.82
N ALA A 117 -15.08 -7.12 9.48
CA ALA A 117 -15.31 -6.67 10.84
C ALA A 117 -14.61 -7.59 11.86
N ALA A 118 -14.15 -7.03 12.99
CA ALA A 118 -13.44 -7.78 14.03
C ALA A 118 -14.18 -9.04 14.53
N LYS A 119 -15.52 -9.04 14.51
CA LYS A 119 -16.32 -10.20 14.93
C LYS A 119 -16.28 -11.35 13.93
N GLU A 120 -16.18 -11.06 12.64
CA GLU A 120 -16.14 -12.06 11.56
C GLU A 120 -14.84 -12.89 11.61
N LEU A 121 -13.78 -12.36 12.22
CA LEU A 121 -12.53 -13.11 12.42
C LEU A 121 -12.73 -14.43 13.19
N ALA A 122 -13.73 -14.49 14.06
CA ALA A 122 -14.07 -15.71 14.81
C ALA A 122 -14.62 -16.83 13.91
N ASP A 123 -15.00 -16.54 12.65
CA ASP A 123 -15.52 -17.53 11.70
C ASP A 123 -14.39 -18.30 10.99
N TYR A 124 -13.13 -17.95 11.23
CA TYR A 124 -11.95 -18.54 10.59
C TYR A 124 -11.12 -19.40 11.55
N SER A 125 -10.54 -20.48 11.04
CA SER A 125 -9.65 -21.37 11.82
C SER A 125 -8.23 -20.82 11.91
N THR A 126 -7.82 -20.07 10.90
CA THR A 126 -6.47 -19.50 10.79
C THR A 126 -6.56 -18.13 10.13
N ILE A 127 -5.82 -17.16 10.68
CA ILE A 127 -5.69 -15.79 10.15
C ILE A 127 -4.22 -15.53 9.84
N LEU A 128 -3.91 -15.32 8.57
CA LEU A 128 -2.56 -14.98 8.10
C LEU A 128 -2.59 -13.52 7.67
N LEU A 129 -1.85 -12.65 8.35
CA LEU A 129 -1.89 -11.22 8.10
C LEU A 129 -0.57 -10.71 7.54
N VAL A 130 -0.63 -9.98 6.43
CA VAL A 130 0.48 -9.14 5.96
C VAL A 130 0.10 -7.68 6.17
N ALA A 131 0.84 -6.95 7.00
CA ALA A 131 0.52 -5.58 7.34
C ALA A 131 1.69 -4.62 7.10
N SER A 132 1.46 -3.59 6.29
CA SER A 132 2.36 -2.44 6.22
C SER A 132 2.10 -1.45 7.36
N THR A 133 3.06 -0.58 7.65
CA THR A 133 2.94 0.54 8.58
C THR A 133 3.25 1.84 7.84
N HIS A 134 2.47 2.88 8.08
CA HIS A 134 2.59 4.20 7.43
C HIS A 134 2.98 5.27 8.42
N GLY A 135 3.67 6.31 7.92
CA GLY A 135 4.10 7.45 8.72
C GLY A 135 4.84 7.06 9.99
N GLU A 136 4.39 7.62 11.11
CA GLU A 136 4.96 7.38 12.44
C GLU A 136 4.22 6.25 13.17
N GLY A 137 4.10 5.09 12.55
CA GLY A 137 3.50 3.91 13.18
C GLY A 137 2.00 3.72 12.96
N GLU A 138 1.40 4.52 12.08
CA GLU A 138 -0.02 4.50 11.78
C GLU A 138 -0.38 3.27 10.90
N PRO A 139 -1.55 2.64 11.10
CA PRO A 139 -2.02 1.60 10.19
C PRO A 139 -2.29 2.19 8.79
N PRO A 140 -2.14 1.38 7.73
CA PRO A 140 -2.59 1.75 6.39
C PRO A 140 -4.07 2.08 6.36
N ASP A 141 -4.49 2.85 5.36
CA ASP A 141 -5.87 3.33 5.22
C ASP A 141 -6.92 2.23 5.25
N ASP A 142 -6.59 1.08 4.67
CA ASP A 142 -7.45 -0.09 4.61
C ASP A 142 -7.50 -0.88 5.93
N ALA A 143 -6.68 -0.56 6.91
CA ALA A 143 -6.62 -1.24 8.20
C ALA A 143 -7.20 -0.45 9.37
N ILE A 144 -7.39 0.87 9.24
CA ILE A 144 -7.78 1.75 10.36
C ILE A 144 -8.95 1.17 11.18
N ASP A 145 -10.08 0.84 10.55
CA ASP A 145 -11.27 0.37 11.25
C ASP A 145 -11.03 -0.94 12.04
N LEU A 146 -10.38 -1.91 11.41
CA LEU A 146 -10.12 -3.22 12.01
C LEU A 146 -9.07 -3.09 13.12
N TYR A 147 -8.03 -2.30 12.87
CA TYR A 147 -6.98 -1.98 13.81
C TYR A 147 -7.54 -1.33 15.08
N GLU A 148 -8.34 -0.28 14.95
CA GLU A 148 -8.98 0.40 16.09
C GLU A 148 -9.90 -0.55 16.87
N ALA A 149 -10.69 -1.37 16.16
CA ALA A 149 -11.58 -2.34 16.79
C ALA A 149 -10.81 -3.38 17.62
N LEU A 150 -9.73 -3.94 17.06
CA LEU A 150 -8.94 -5.00 17.69
C LEU A 150 -8.03 -4.50 18.81
N THR A 151 -7.50 -3.28 18.70
CA THR A 151 -6.69 -2.64 19.76
C THR A 151 -7.54 -1.99 20.85
N SER A 152 -8.87 -1.87 20.66
CA SER A 152 -9.76 -1.27 21.65
C SER A 152 -9.80 -2.04 22.98
N LYS A 153 -9.68 -1.32 24.10
CA LYS A 153 -9.82 -1.89 25.46
C LYS A 153 -11.10 -2.70 25.65
N LYS A 154 -12.19 -2.26 25.02
CA LYS A 154 -13.52 -2.88 25.09
C LYS A 154 -13.56 -4.28 24.47
N LEU A 155 -12.85 -4.49 23.37
CA LEU A 155 -12.80 -5.80 22.72
C LEU A 155 -11.76 -6.69 23.39
N LEU A 156 -10.58 -6.15 23.69
CA LEU A 156 -9.51 -6.86 24.40
C LEU A 156 -9.97 -7.41 25.76
N SER A 157 -10.85 -6.70 26.47
CA SER A 157 -11.43 -7.19 27.73
C SER A 157 -12.30 -8.44 27.59
N LYS A 158 -12.71 -8.82 26.36
CA LYS A 158 -13.51 -10.03 26.10
C LYS A 158 -12.66 -11.28 25.85
N GLY A 159 -11.34 -11.13 25.68
CA GLY A 159 -10.26 -12.13 25.82
C GLY A 159 -10.37 -13.50 25.13
N SER A 160 -11.45 -13.79 24.40
CA SER A 160 -11.81 -15.14 23.96
C SER A 160 -12.46 -15.19 22.59
N LEU A 161 -12.46 -14.06 21.86
CA LEU A 161 -13.07 -13.96 20.53
C LEU A 161 -12.40 -14.92 19.54
N LEU A 162 -11.07 -15.09 19.65
CA LEU A 162 -10.23 -15.85 18.73
C LEU A 162 -9.64 -17.12 19.37
N LYS A 163 -10.26 -17.62 20.44
CA LYS A 163 -9.75 -18.78 21.22
C LYS A 163 -9.54 -20.07 20.41
N ASP A 164 -10.25 -20.22 19.30
CA ASP A 164 -10.23 -21.40 18.42
C ASP A 164 -9.59 -21.05 17.06
N THR A 165 -8.72 -20.03 17.04
CA THR A 165 -8.11 -19.47 15.82
C THR A 165 -6.59 -19.45 15.97
N ASN A 166 -5.91 -19.86 14.92
CA ASN A 166 -4.47 -19.73 14.79
C ASN A 166 -4.10 -18.46 14.02
N PHE A 167 -2.90 -17.91 14.21
CA PHE A 167 -2.47 -16.75 13.43
C PHE A 167 -0.97 -16.73 13.13
N ALA A 168 -0.62 -16.07 12.03
CA ALA A 168 0.75 -15.66 11.70
C ALA A 168 0.71 -14.24 11.12
N VAL A 169 1.73 -13.43 11.42
CA VAL A 169 1.80 -12.04 10.95
C VAL A 169 3.16 -11.76 10.33
N LEU A 170 3.15 -11.09 9.18
CA LEU A 170 4.31 -10.44 8.59
C LEU A 170 4.09 -8.93 8.55
N GLY A 171 5.04 -8.18 9.10
CA GLY A 171 5.07 -6.72 9.05
C GLY A 171 5.96 -6.20 7.94
N LEU A 172 5.50 -5.20 7.20
CA LEU A 172 6.31 -4.37 6.31
C LEU A 172 6.45 -2.99 6.93
N GLY A 173 7.67 -2.49 7.01
CA GLY A 173 7.92 -1.16 7.54
C GLY A 173 9.31 -0.68 7.23
N ASP A 174 9.68 0.42 7.89
CA ASP A 174 10.94 1.09 7.67
C ASP A 174 11.61 1.33 9.03
N SER A 175 12.79 0.74 9.26
CA SER A 175 13.48 0.85 10.55
C SER A 175 14.17 2.19 10.81
N SER A 176 14.10 3.14 9.87
CA SER A 176 14.51 4.54 10.09
C SER A 176 13.45 5.31 10.89
N TYR A 177 12.19 4.88 10.86
CA TYR A 177 11.11 5.46 11.64
C TYR A 177 11.08 4.88 13.06
N GLU A 178 10.59 5.68 14.01
CA GLU A 178 10.52 5.28 15.42
C GLU A 178 9.65 4.02 15.62
N PHE A 179 8.53 3.96 14.92
CA PHE A 179 7.50 2.94 15.08
C PHE A 179 7.60 1.86 14.00
N PHE A 180 8.80 1.24 13.88
CA PHE A 180 9.08 0.19 12.89
C PHE A 180 8.08 -0.98 12.98
N CYS A 181 7.34 -1.23 11.89
CA CYS A 181 6.33 -2.29 11.76
C CYS A 181 5.27 -2.31 12.89
N GLN A 182 4.95 -1.15 13.47
CA GLN A 182 4.11 -1.04 14.65
C GLN A 182 2.72 -1.64 14.44
N THR A 183 2.12 -1.40 13.27
CA THR A 183 0.81 -1.96 12.91
C THR A 183 0.78 -3.49 13.03
N ALA A 184 1.79 -4.17 12.51
CA ALA A 184 1.89 -5.62 12.55
C ALA A 184 2.10 -6.14 13.99
N LYS A 185 2.92 -5.45 14.78
CA LYS A 185 3.13 -5.75 16.21
C LYS A 185 1.83 -5.65 16.99
N ASP A 186 1.06 -4.60 16.76
CA ASP A 186 -0.20 -4.35 17.47
C ASP A 186 -1.30 -5.33 17.07
N PHE A 187 -1.38 -5.73 15.79
CA PHE A 187 -2.26 -6.82 15.36
C PHE A 187 -1.88 -8.14 16.01
N ALA A 188 -0.59 -8.52 15.99
CA ALA A 188 -0.11 -9.76 16.60
C ALA A 188 -0.42 -9.79 18.10
N GLU A 189 -0.14 -8.70 18.83
CA GLU A 189 -0.44 -8.58 20.26
C GLU A 189 -1.95 -8.67 20.53
N SER A 190 -2.77 -8.01 19.70
CA SER A 190 -4.23 -8.03 19.81
C SER A 190 -4.79 -9.43 19.55
N PHE A 191 -4.31 -10.15 18.54
CA PHE A 191 -4.72 -11.53 18.26
C PHE A 191 -4.41 -12.45 19.45
N SER A 192 -3.21 -12.38 20.02
CA SER A 192 -2.85 -13.13 21.22
C SER A 192 -3.74 -12.78 22.42
N LYS A 193 -3.96 -11.48 22.68
CA LYS A 193 -4.84 -11.02 23.78
C LYS A 193 -6.30 -11.47 23.61
N LEU A 194 -6.75 -11.71 22.38
CA LEU A 194 -8.09 -12.21 22.05
C LEU A 194 -8.19 -13.75 22.07
N GLY A 195 -7.10 -14.45 22.38
CA GLY A 195 -7.04 -15.89 22.57
C GLY A 195 -6.49 -16.69 21.39
N ALA A 196 -6.06 -16.04 20.31
CA ALA A 196 -5.50 -16.74 19.15
C ALA A 196 -4.14 -17.37 19.46
N GLN A 197 -3.85 -18.50 18.83
CA GLN A 197 -2.56 -19.20 18.97
C GLN A 197 -1.62 -18.83 17.83
N GLN A 198 -0.39 -18.44 18.16
CA GLN A 198 0.61 -18.05 17.17
C GLN A 198 1.21 -19.29 16.49
N LEU A 199 1.19 -19.33 15.16
CA LEU A 199 1.75 -20.40 14.33
C LEU A 199 3.25 -20.23 14.10
N SER A 200 3.63 -19.05 13.60
CA SER A 200 5.01 -18.67 13.30
C SER A 200 5.41 -17.44 14.11
N GLU A 201 6.71 -17.25 14.30
CA GLU A 201 7.24 -15.99 14.82
C GLU A 201 6.79 -14.80 13.94
N LEU A 202 6.59 -13.65 14.58
CA LEU A 202 6.28 -12.38 13.90
C LEU A 202 7.51 -11.95 13.10
N VAL A 203 7.40 -11.91 11.77
CA VAL A 203 8.48 -11.44 10.90
C VAL A 203 8.30 -9.95 10.63
N LEU A 204 9.34 -9.16 10.87
CA LEU A 204 9.34 -7.71 10.65
C LEU A 204 10.32 -7.38 9.53
N CYS A 205 9.80 -7.02 8.36
CA CYS A 205 10.60 -6.69 7.19
C CYS A 205 10.88 -5.18 7.14
N ASP A 206 12.12 -4.84 6.79
CA ASP A 206 12.49 -3.48 6.37
C ASP A 206 12.16 -3.27 4.88
N VAL A 207 12.56 -2.14 4.28
CA VAL A 207 12.23 -1.79 2.88
C VAL A 207 12.72 -2.84 1.86
N ASP A 208 13.77 -3.60 2.18
CA ASP A 208 14.25 -4.75 1.39
C ASP A 208 13.52 -6.04 1.80
N TYR A 209 12.18 -6.01 1.76
CA TYR A 209 11.34 -7.05 2.34
C TYR A 209 11.25 -8.33 1.51
N GLN A 210 11.66 -8.33 0.24
CA GLN A 210 11.35 -9.38 -0.72
C GLN A 210 11.84 -10.76 -0.26
N GLN A 211 13.10 -10.85 0.16
CA GLN A 211 13.68 -12.10 0.64
C GLN A 211 13.05 -12.62 1.94
N PRO A 212 12.96 -11.83 3.04
CA PRO A 212 12.33 -12.30 4.27
C PRO A 212 10.84 -12.62 4.07
N ALA A 213 10.13 -11.87 3.21
CA ALA A 213 8.74 -12.16 2.87
C ALA A 213 8.58 -13.50 2.14
N THR A 214 9.43 -13.78 1.17
CA THR A 214 9.41 -15.06 0.42
C THR A 214 9.63 -16.24 1.37
N GLN A 215 10.60 -16.14 2.27
CA GLN A 215 10.88 -17.18 3.27
C GLN A 215 9.69 -17.40 4.21
N TRP A 216 9.06 -16.32 4.66
CA TRP A 216 7.88 -16.39 5.52
C TRP A 216 6.68 -17.03 4.80
N VAL A 217 6.44 -16.70 3.53
CA VAL A 217 5.37 -17.30 2.71
C VAL A 217 5.56 -18.81 2.58
N GLU A 218 6.78 -19.28 2.29
CA GLU A 218 7.10 -20.70 2.18
C GLU A 218 6.90 -21.44 3.52
N GLN A 219 7.38 -20.85 4.62
CA GLN A 219 7.26 -21.41 5.96
C GLN A 219 5.79 -21.53 6.38
N VAL A 220 5.06 -20.42 6.37
CA VAL A 220 3.68 -20.36 6.88
C VAL A 220 2.73 -21.23 6.06
N SER A 221 2.87 -21.22 4.74
CA SER A 221 2.04 -22.10 3.88
C SER A 221 2.25 -23.58 4.19
N THR A 222 3.46 -23.98 4.57
CA THR A 222 3.80 -25.35 4.98
C THR A 222 3.20 -25.70 6.34
N GLU A 223 3.31 -24.80 7.33
CA GLU A 223 2.75 -24.99 8.67
C GLU A 223 1.22 -25.12 8.64
N VAL A 224 0.55 -24.28 7.85
CA VAL A 224 -0.91 -24.31 7.69
C VAL A 224 -1.38 -25.61 7.03
N ALA A 225 -0.69 -26.05 5.97
CA ALA A 225 -0.99 -27.34 5.33
C ALA A 225 -0.84 -28.52 6.32
N ALA A 226 0.20 -28.50 7.16
CA ALA A 226 0.40 -29.51 8.19
C ALA A 226 -0.71 -29.49 9.26
N LEU A 227 -1.16 -28.30 9.68
CA LEU A 227 -2.25 -28.14 10.66
C LEU A 227 -3.59 -28.66 10.14
N ILE A 228 -3.89 -28.39 8.86
CA ILE A 228 -5.09 -28.90 8.21
C ILE A 228 -5.00 -30.42 8.04
N ALA A 229 -3.84 -30.94 7.62
CA ALA A 229 -3.62 -32.39 7.49
C ALA A 229 -3.81 -33.12 8.84
N GLN A 230 -3.30 -32.57 9.94
CA GLN A 230 -3.50 -33.13 11.29
C GLN A 230 -4.96 -33.10 11.75
N SER A 231 -5.73 -32.10 11.31
CA SER A 231 -7.16 -31.99 11.60
C SER A 231 -8.03 -32.90 10.72
N SER A 232 -7.49 -33.41 9.60
CA SER A 232 -8.19 -34.25 8.62
C SER A 232 -7.77 -35.73 8.66
N THR A 233 -6.83 -36.11 9.51
CA THR A 233 -6.45 -37.53 9.74
C THR A 233 -7.39 -38.29 10.69
N GLU A 234 -8.65 -38.42 10.30
CA GLU A 234 -9.39 -39.69 10.29
C GLU A 234 -10.01 -39.81 8.88
N LEU A 235 -9.18 -40.12 7.87
CA LEU A 235 -9.47 -40.98 6.72
C LEU A 235 -8.41 -40.75 5.61
N ASP A 236 -7.69 -41.84 5.36
CA ASP A 236 -6.88 -42.20 4.20
C ASP A 236 -5.71 -41.32 3.72
N SER A 237 -4.55 -41.99 3.74
CA SER A 237 -3.30 -41.61 3.11
C SER A 237 -3.12 -42.41 1.83
N SER A 238 -2.78 -41.76 0.71
CA SER A 238 -1.77 -42.25 -0.23
C SER A 238 -1.49 -41.32 -1.43
N ASN A 239 -0.20 -41.01 -1.57
CA ASN A 239 0.63 -40.86 -2.77
C ASN A 239 0.51 -39.67 -3.77
N SER A 240 1.60 -38.88 -3.75
CA SER A 240 2.56 -38.59 -4.85
C SER A 240 2.13 -37.74 -6.06
N ALA A 241 2.88 -36.66 -6.35
CA ALA A 241 4.00 -36.63 -7.31
C ALA A 241 4.52 -35.20 -7.56
N ILE A 242 5.81 -35.11 -7.85
CA ILE A 242 6.61 -33.92 -8.16
C ILE A 242 6.34 -33.47 -9.60
N ALA A 243 6.31 -32.16 -9.86
CA ALA A 243 6.45 -31.59 -11.20
C ALA A 243 7.31 -30.32 -11.16
N ASP A 244 8.39 -30.34 -11.94
CA ASP A 244 9.30 -29.22 -12.22
C ASP A 244 8.59 -28.10 -12.99
N VAL A 245 8.82 -26.85 -12.57
CA VAL A 245 8.40 -25.65 -13.31
C VAL A 245 9.61 -25.06 -14.03
N ASN A 246 9.52 -25.02 -15.37
CA ASN A 246 10.41 -24.24 -16.22
C ASN A 246 10.08 -22.75 -16.03
N VAL A 247 11.03 -21.98 -15.49
CA VAL A 247 11.00 -20.52 -15.51
C VAL A 247 11.52 -20.06 -16.87
N LEU A 248 10.64 -19.52 -17.71
CA LEU A 248 11.04 -18.69 -18.83
C LEU A 248 11.50 -17.35 -18.25
N SER A 249 12.72 -16.95 -18.58
CA SER A 249 13.31 -15.67 -18.22
C SER A 249 12.51 -14.53 -18.82
N GLU A 250 11.74 -13.82 -18.01
CA GLU A 250 11.33 -12.45 -18.30
C GLU A 250 12.59 -11.59 -18.38
N GLN A 251 12.68 -10.75 -19.41
CA GLN A 251 13.64 -9.64 -19.41
C GLN A 251 13.36 -8.83 -18.16
N THR A 252 14.29 -8.83 -17.20
CA THR A 252 14.08 -8.21 -15.90
C THR A 252 13.72 -6.74 -16.09
N ALA A 253 12.46 -6.39 -15.80
CA ALA A 253 12.05 -5.02 -15.61
C ALA A 253 12.99 -4.37 -14.57
N TYR A 254 13.40 -3.13 -14.81
CA TYR A 254 14.23 -2.39 -13.86
C TYR A 254 13.53 -2.33 -12.49
N SER A 255 14.29 -2.54 -11.44
CA SER A 255 13.78 -2.64 -10.07
C SER A 255 14.67 -1.86 -9.10
N LYS A 256 14.30 -1.81 -7.84
CA LYS A 256 15.13 -1.21 -6.79
C LYS A 256 16.56 -1.78 -6.76
N ASP A 257 16.71 -3.09 -6.95
CA ASP A 257 18.00 -3.79 -6.90
C ASP A 257 18.79 -3.70 -8.21
N ASN A 258 18.12 -3.32 -9.30
CA ASN A 258 18.70 -3.12 -10.62
C ASN A 258 18.06 -1.91 -11.29
N PRO A 259 18.38 -0.67 -10.84
CA PRO A 259 17.76 0.54 -11.36
C PRO A 259 18.31 0.90 -12.75
N PHE A 260 17.49 1.55 -13.56
CA PHE A 260 17.89 2.11 -14.86
C PHE A 260 18.67 3.41 -14.67
N LYS A 261 19.70 3.64 -15.46
CA LYS A 261 20.40 4.93 -15.49
C LYS A 261 19.74 5.85 -16.51
N ALA A 262 18.85 6.71 -16.04
CA ALA A 262 18.10 7.67 -16.83
C ALA A 262 18.82 9.02 -16.91
N THR A 263 18.64 9.75 -18.01
CA THR A 263 19.21 11.09 -18.17
C THR A 263 18.26 12.15 -17.59
N VAL A 264 18.78 13.14 -16.87
CA VAL A 264 17.98 14.30 -16.45
C VAL A 264 17.89 15.29 -17.60
N ALA A 265 16.75 15.36 -18.26
CA ALA A 265 16.55 16.21 -19.44
C ALA A 265 16.33 17.68 -19.05
N THR A 266 15.51 17.93 -18.03
CA THR A 266 15.12 19.29 -17.61
C THR A 266 15.17 19.41 -16.08
N ILE A 267 15.68 20.53 -15.58
CA ILE A 267 15.59 20.94 -14.18
C ILE A 267 15.07 22.38 -14.11
N GLN A 268 13.76 22.54 -13.88
CA GLN A 268 13.12 23.83 -13.89
C GLN A 268 12.54 24.19 -12.52
N LYS A 269 13.01 25.29 -11.92
CA LYS A 269 12.30 25.89 -10.78
C LYS A 269 10.98 26.49 -11.25
N ILE A 270 9.87 26.02 -10.69
CA ILE A 270 8.50 26.41 -11.05
C ILE A 270 7.83 27.32 -10.02
N THR A 271 8.51 27.64 -8.92
CA THR A 271 8.10 28.72 -8.01
C THR A 271 8.76 30.04 -8.36
N GLY A 272 8.01 31.13 -8.19
CA GLY A 272 8.45 32.50 -8.42
C GLY A 272 9.45 33.01 -7.37
N ARG A 273 10.09 34.13 -7.70
CA ARG A 273 11.03 34.80 -6.79
C ARG A 273 10.32 35.25 -5.51
N GLY A 274 10.86 34.87 -4.36
CA GLY A 274 10.29 35.22 -3.05
C GLY A 274 9.29 34.20 -2.50
N SER A 275 9.02 33.12 -3.24
CA SER A 275 8.30 31.97 -2.70
C SER A 275 9.00 31.44 -1.44
N PRO A 276 8.25 31.05 -0.38
CA PRO A 276 8.82 30.44 0.82
C PRO A 276 9.33 29.01 0.58
N LYS A 277 9.03 28.41 -0.58
CA LYS A 277 9.48 27.08 -0.98
C LYS A 277 10.07 27.12 -2.39
N GLU A 278 11.11 26.34 -2.61
CA GLU A 278 11.63 26.11 -3.96
C GLU A 278 11.07 24.79 -4.49
N THR A 279 10.12 24.89 -5.42
CA THR A 279 9.55 23.70 -6.08
C THR A 279 10.09 23.62 -7.49
N TYR A 280 10.48 22.42 -7.89
CA TYR A 280 11.08 22.11 -9.18
C TYR A 280 10.22 21.11 -9.95
N HIS A 281 10.19 21.31 -11.26
CA HIS A 281 9.78 20.36 -12.27
C HIS A 281 11.03 19.72 -12.86
N LEU A 282 11.09 18.39 -12.86
CA LEU A 282 12.16 17.63 -13.51
C LEU A 282 11.57 16.74 -14.58
N GLU A 283 12.33 16.53 -15.66
CA GLU A 283 12.03 15.58 -16.74
C GLU A 283 13.16 14.57 -16.79
N ILE A 284 12.82 13.29 -16.69
CA ILE A 284 13.76 12.16 -16.65
C ILE A 284 13.55 11.33 -17.91
N ASP A 285 14.54 11.32 -18.79
CA ASP A 285 14.54 10.57 -20.03
C ASP A 285 14.79 9.08 -19.76
N ILE A 286 13.80 8.28 -20.15
CA ILE A 286 13.76 6.82 -20.03
C ILE A 286 13.78 6.12 -21.39
N GLU A 287 14.19 6.81 -22.47
CA GLU A 287 14.36 6.21 -23.81
C GLU A 287 15.21 4.93 -23.72
N ASP A 288 14.88 3.95 -24.56
CA ASP A 288 15.50 2.61 -24.62
C ASP A 288 15.38 1.72 -23.36
N SER A 289 14.73 2.20 -22.29
CA SER A 289 14.58 1.42 -21.05
C SER A 289 13.48 0.36 -21.13
N ASN A 290 12.47 0.53 -21.98
CA ASN A 290 11.19 -0.21 -21.95
C ASN A 290 10.47 -0.12 -20.59
N ILE A 291 10.78 0.88 -19.76
CA ILE A 291 10.04 1.15 -18.53
C ILE A 291 8.62 1.59 -18.91
N SER A 292 7.63 0.96 -18.28
CA SER A 292 6.24 1.37 -18.39
C SER A 292 5.73 1.84 -17.04
N TYR A 293 4.93 2.89 -17.04
CA TYR A 293 4.26 3.41 -15.86
C TYR A 293 2.90 3.98 -16.22
N GLU A 294 2.04 4.05 -15.22
CA GLU A 294 0.71 4.63 -15.35
C GLU A 294 0.56 5.84 -14.41
N PRO A 295 -0.29 6.82 -14.74
CA PRO A 295 -0.61 7.91 -13.82
C PRO A 295 -0.97 7.39 -12.43
N GLY A 296 -0.32 7.96 -11.41
CA GLY A 296 -0.45 7.57 -10.01
C GLY A 296 0.61 6.58 -9.51
N ASP A 297 1.48 6.07 -10.38
CA ASP A 297 2.73 5.41 -9.97
C ASP A 297 3.74 6.41 -9.41
N ALA A 298 4.78 5.88 -8.75
CA ALA A 298 5.90 6.65 -8.25
C ALA A 298 7.21 6.26 -8.97
N LEU A 299 8.10 7.24 -9.14
CA LEU A 299 9.47 6.99 -9.56
C LEU A 299 10.39 6.96 -8.34
N GLY A 300 11.05 5.82 -8.14
CA GLY A 300 12.10 5.66 -7.16
C GLY A 300 13.44 6.15 -7.68
N ILE A 301 14.07 7.03 -6.92
CA ILE A 301 15.36 7.64 -7.24
C ILE A 301 16.41 7.12 -6.26
N VAL A 302 17.49 6.54 -6.78
CA VAL A 302 18.64 6.09 -5.99
C VAL A 302 19.73 7.15 -6.05
N VAL A 303 20.11 7.67 -4.88
CA VAL A 303 21.13 8.73 -4.72
C VAL A 303 22.21 8.29 -3.75
N HIS A 304 23.38 8.92 -3.87
CA HIS A 304 24.53 8.69 -3.00
C HIS A 304 24.84 9.94 -2.18
N ASN A 305 25.50 9.76 -1.03
CA ASN A 305 25.90 10.89 -0.21
C ASN A 305 26.94 11.76 -0.93
N PRO A 306 26.84 13.10 -0.85
CA PRO A 306 27.85 13.98 -1.41
C PRO A 306 29.20 13.79 -0.74
N GLU A 307 30.28 13.86 -1.52
CA GLU A 307 31.66 13.73 -1.01
C GLU A 307 31.93 14.70 0.13
N SER A 308 31.39 15.92 0.07
CA SER A 308 31.56 16.93 1.12
C SER A 308 31.02 16.49 2.49
N LEU A 309 29.86 15.82 2.53
CA LEU A 309 29.26 15.32 3.77
C LEU A 309 30.05 14.11 4.31
N VAL A 310 30.50 13.24 3.42
CA VAL A 310 31.32 12.08 3.78
C VAL A 310 32.67 12.54 4.34
N ASP A 311 33.32 13.49 3.68
CA ASP A 311 34.61 14.03 4.10
C ASP A 311 34.49 14.82 5.41
N GLU A 312 33.38 15.51 5.67
CA GLU A 312 33.08 16.17 6.95
C GLU A 312 33.04 15.15 8.09
N ILE A 313 32.32 14.05 7.93
CA ILE A 313 32.21 12.97 8.94
C ILE A 313 33.56 12.30 9.19
N ILE A 314 34.29 11.95 8.13
CA ILE A 314 35.61 11.31 8.24
C ILE A 314 36.58 12.23 8.98
N SER A 315 36.59 13.52 8.64
CA SER A 315 37.47 14.51 9.27
C SER A 315 37.09 14.78 10.73
N LEU A 316 35.80 14.84 11.04
CA LEU A 316 35.30 15.08 12.39
C LEU A 316 35.67 13.96 13.36
N LEU A 317 35.71 12.72 12.88
CA LEU A 317 36.03 11.53 13.68
C LEU A 317 37.52 11.12 13.61
N ASP A 318 38.36 11.85 12.86
CA ASP A 318 39.76 11.51 12.61
C ASP A 318 39.95 10.06 12.10
N LEU A 319 39.08 9.65 11.18
CA LEU A 319 39.10 8.29 10.60
C LEU A 319 39.89 8.25 9.29
N ASP A 320 40.47 7.08 8.99
CA ASP A 320 41.08 6.83 7.67
C ASP A 320 40.02 6.33 6.68
N ALA A 321 39.80 7.12 5.61
CA ALA A 321 38.87 6.84 4.52
C ALA A 321 39.06 5.48 3.85
N GLU A 322 40.31 4.99 3.80
CA GLU A 322 40.69 3.74 3.14
C GLU A 322 40.60 2.52 4.07
N THR A 323 40.20 2.72 5.33
CA THR A 323 40.02 1.62 6.29
C THR A 323 39.03 0.61 5.72
N SER A 324 39.44 -0.67 5.68
CA SER A 324 38.56 -1.76 5.28
C SER A 324 37.51 -2.00 6.37
N VAL A 325 36.24 -1.92 5.98
CA VAL A 325 35.08 -2.22 6.84
C VAL A 325 34.24 -3.32 6.21
N ASN A 326 33.50 -4.05 7.04
CA ASN A 326 32.60 -5.11 6.60
C ASN A 326 31.15 -4.63 6.68
N TYR A 327 30.42 -4.78 5.58
CA TYR A 327 28.97 -4.58 5.51
C TYR A 327 28.34 -5.74 4.73
N GLN A 328 27.33 -6.40 5.32
CA GLN A 328 26.65 -7.56 4.71
C GLN A 328 27.61 -8.65 4.20
N ASN A 329 28.65 -8.98 4.97
CA ASN A 329 29.69 -9.95 4.61
C ASN A 329 30.54 -9.55 3.38
N GLN A 330 30.49 -8.29 2.95
CA GLN A 330 31.34 -7.75 1.90
C GLN A 330 32.30 -6.71 2.50
N ASN A 331 33.55 -6.71 2.02
CA ASN A 331 34.54 -5.72 2.42
C ASN A 331 34.51 -4.52 1.48
N SER A 332 34.52 -3.32 2.04
CA SER A 332 34.58 -2.04 1.33
C SER A 332 35.46 -1.05 2.08
N THR A 333 35.92 0.02 1.43
CA THR A 333 36.55 1.15 2.13
C THR A 333 35.48 1.92 2.91
N LEU A 334 35.84 2.51 4.05
CA LEU A 334 34.93 3.36 4.84
C LEU A 334 34.29 4.46 3.99
N LYS A 335 35.08 5.18 3.16
CA LYS A 335 34.56 6.25 2.29
C LYS A 335 33.50 5.75 1.32
N LYS A 336 33.76 4.63 0.64
CA LYS A 336 32.78 4.00 -0.25
C LYS A 336 31.50 3.60 0.50
N TYR A 337 31.63 3.02 1.70
CA TYR A 337 30.45 2.66 2.50
C TYR A 337 29.59 3.88 2.87
N LEU A 338 30.22 4.92 3.38
CA LEU A 338 29.53 6.16 3.74
C LEU A 338 28.90 6.86 2.52
N THR A 339 29.50 6.70 1.33
CA THR A 339 28.99 7.28 0.08
C THR A 339 27.77 6.52 -0.44
N GLU A 340 27.88 5.20 -0.55
CA GLU A 340 26.93 4.37 -1.31
C GLU A 340 25.84 3.71 -0.46
N PHE A 341 26.11 3.44 0.82
CA PHE A 341 25.26 2.56 1.62
C PHE A 341 24.72 3.18 2.90
N ALA A 342 25.32 4.25 3.44
CA ALA A 342 24.90 4.80 4.73
C ALA A 342 23.82 5.90 4.61
N GLU A 343 22.84 5.88 5.50
CA GLU A 343 21.94 7.02 5.72
C GLU A 343 22.63 8.04 6.63
N LEU A 344 22.98 9.20 6.06
CA LEU A 344 23.70 10.28 6.77
C LEU A 344 22.83 11.54 6.95
N THR A 345 21.70 11.61 6.27
CA THR A 345 20.86 12.80 6.20
C THR A 345 19.64 12.73 7.10
N LEU A 346 19.21 11.53 7.47
CA LEU A 346 18.16 11.27 8.45
C LEU A 346 18.74 10.74 9.75
N ILE A 347 18.05 11.02 10.85
CA ILE A 347 18.41 10.54 12.18
C ILE A 347 17.33 9.58 12.65
N SER A 348 17.74 8.36 13.03
CA SER A 348 16.86 7.40 13.70
C SER A 348 17.15 7.33 15.20
N LYS A 349 16.14 7.01 16.03
CA LYS A 349 16.37 6.73 17.46
C LYS A 349 17.42 5.65 17.68
N SER A 350 17.45 4.62 16.81
CA SER A 350 18.42 3.54 16.93
C SER A 350 19.86 4.02 16.71
N THR A 351 20.08 5.00 15.83
CA THR A 351 21.40 5.59 15.58
C THR A 351 21.86 6.42 16.77
N ILE A 352 20.97 7.21 17.40
CA ILE A 352 21.29 7.95 18.64
C ILE A 352 21.64 6.98 19.76
N LYS A 353 20.85 5.90 19.91
CA LYS A 353 21.12 4.86 20.90
C LYS A 353 22.47 4.18 20.67
N GLY A 354 22.79 3.83 19.42
CA GLY A 354 24.08 3.25 19.06
C GLY A 354 25.25 4.17 19.41
N LEU A 355 25.11 5.49 19.19
CA LEU A 355 26.11 6.47 19.63
C LEU A 355 26.25 6.51 21.15
N LEU A 356 25.13 6.52 21.90
CA LEU A 356 25.14 6.51 23.37
C LEU A 356 25.80 5.26 23.97
N GLU A 357 25.72 4.12 23.28
CA GLU A 357 26.39 2.88 23.66
C GLU A 357 27.91 2.93 23.42
N LEU A 358 28.36 3.74 22.46
CA LEU A 358 29.78 3.94 22.15
C LEU A 358 30.42 5.05 23.00
N GLU A 359 29.70 6.14 23.24
CA GLU A 359 30.15 7.31 23.99
C GLU A 359 29.01 7.88 24.85
N SER A 360 29.22 7.99 26.16
CA SER A 360 28.21 8.55 27.06
C SER A 360 28.13 10.07 26.93
N ASN A 361 26.95 10.61 26.60
CA ASN A 361 26.74 12.03 26.43
C ASN A 361 25.36 12.47 26.95
N ASP A 362 25.33 13.37 27.95
CA ASP A 362 24.10 13.82 28.62
C ASP A 362 23.14 14.56 27.69
N GLU A 363 23.68 15.31 26.72
CA GLU A 363 22.88 16.05 25.74
C GLU A 363 22.20 15.09 24.77
N LEU A 364 22.94 14.11 24.22
CA LEU A 364 22.36 13.06 23.39
C LEU A 364 21.34 12.21 24.15
N GLN A 365 21.57 11.90 25.43
CA GLN A 365 20.61 11.19 26.26
C GLN A 365 19.30 11.97 26.39
N THR A 366 19.40 13.29 26.58
CA THR A 366 18.23 14.19 26.65
C THR A 366 17.47 14.22 25.32
N ILE A 367 18.19 14.30 24.19
CA ILE A 367 17.58 14.23 22.85
C ILE A 367 16.87 12.88 22.66
N TYR A 368 17.51 11.77 23.01
CA TYR A 368 16.94 10.43 22.87
C TYR A 368 15.64 10.26 23.67
N ASP A 369 15.63 10.69 24.93
CA ASP A 369 14.50 10.45 25.83
C ASP A 369 13.30 11.39 25.56
N HIS A 370 13.56 12.66 25.23
CA HIS A 370 12.50 13.68 25.18
C HIS A 370 12.58 14.62 23.97
N GLY A 371 13.75 14.82 23.37
CA GLY A 371 13.99 15.84 22.33
C GLY A 371 13.90 15.35 20.89
N TYR A 372 13.74 14.04 20.66
CA TYR A 372 13.93 13.41 19.35
C TYR A 372 13.12 14.10 18.23
N SER A 373 11.80 14.19 18.37
CA SER A 373 10.92 14.67 17.30
C SER A 373 11.17 16.13 16.92
N GLU A 374 11.65 16.97 17.84
CA GLU A 374 11.99 18.37 17.54
C GLU A 374 13.41 18.47 16.94
N PHE A 375 14.35 17.67 17.45
CA PHE A 375 15.74 17.69 17.02
C PHE A 375 15.90 17.29 15.55
N ILE A 376 15.26 16.19 15.13
CA ILE A 376 15.41 15.64 13.77
C ILE A 376 14.87 16.54 12.65
N ILE A 377 14.06 17.55 12.98
CA ILE A 377 13.47 18.46 11.98
C ILE A 377 14.56 19.28 11.28
N ASN A 378 15.60 19.67 12.03
CA ASN A 378 16.62 20.62 11.57
C ASN A 378 18.05 20.09 11.64
N HIS A 379 18.27 18.80 11.95
CA HIS A 379 19.59 18.21 12.16
C HIS A 379 19.79 16.94 11.34
N GLN A 380 21.04 16.65 10.99
CA GLN A 380 21.46 15.42 10.31
C GLN A 380 22.43 14.62 11.17
N PHE A 381 22.79 13.41 10.73
CA PHE A 381 23.64 12.52 11.53
C PHE A 381 24.97 13.17 11.94
N VAL A 382 25.59 13.96 11.06
CA VAL A 382 26.84 14.68 11.35
C VAL A 382 26.72 15.63 12.56
N ASP A 383 25.53 16.19 12.81
CA ASP A 383 25.29 17.06 13.95
C ASP A 383 25.32 16.29 15.28
N LEU A 384 24.86 15.03 15.28
CA LEU A 384 25.01 14.15 16.44
C LEU A 384 26.48 13.89 16.76
N LEU A 385 27.33 13.77 15.73
CA LEU A 385 28.77 13.58 15.91
C LEU A 385 29.44 14.84 16.47
N HIS A 386 28.97 16.04 16.10
CA HIS A 386 29.45 17.28 16.71
C HIS A 386 29.12 17.38 18.21
N ILE A 387 27.97 16.83 18.63
CA ILE A 387 27.53 16.80 20.03
C ILE A 387 28.28 15.72 20.80
N ALA A 388 28.32 14.48 20.29
CA ALA A 388 28.95 13.35 20.97
C ALA A 388 30.48 13.43 21.00
N GLN A 389 31.10 13.87 19.91
CA GLN A 389 32.55 13.80 19.66
C GLN A 389 33.14 12.43 20.05
N PRO A 390 32.55 11.32 19.55
CA PRO A 390 32.91 9.99 20.03
C PRO A 390 34.28 9.57 19.50
N THR A 391 35.04 8.82 20.29
CA THR A 391 36.28 8.18 19.82
C THR A 391 35.98 6.75 19.36
N ILE A 392 35.77 6.56 18.06
CA ILE A 392 35.32 5.29 17.47
C ILE A 392 36.20 4.85 16.30
N ILE A 393 36.13 3.57 15.92
CA ILE A 393 36.74 3.05 14.68
C ILE A 393 35.70 2.95 13.56
N GLY A 394 36.17 2.89 12.30
CA GLY A 394 35.30 2.83 11.12
C GLY A 394 34.23 1.73 11.15
N GLN A 395 34.55 0.54 11.69
CA GLN A 395 33.56 -0.54 11.81
C GLN A 395 32.44 -0.20 12.80
N GLN A 396 32.75 0.45 13.93
CA GLN A 396 31.73 0.84 14.90
C GLN A 396 30.77 1.88 14.32
N LEU A 397 31.28 2.79 13.47
CA LEU A 397 30.45 3.73 12.73
C LEU A 397 29.51 3.01 11.75
N VAL A 398 30.02 2.02 11.01
CA VAL A 398 29.21 1.19 10.10
C VAL A 398 28.10 0.45 10.85
N ASP A 399 28.39 -0.08 12.03
CA ASP A 399 27.47 -0.92 12.80
C ASP A 399 26.26 -0.14 13.36
N ILE A 400 26.38 1.19 13.56
CA ILE A 400 25.29 2.04 14.08
C ILE A 400 24.47 2.75 12.98
N LEU A 401 25.01 2.79 11.76
CA LEU A 401 24.38 3.48 10.64
C LEU A 401 23.32 2.62 9.97
N LYS A 402 22.25 3.27 9.51
CA LYS A 402 21.19 2.64 8.74
C LYS A 402 21.57 2.62 7.26
N PRO A 403 21.03 1.67 6.47
CA PRO A 403 21.18 1.72 5.03
C PRO A 403 20.43 2.92 4.45
N ILE A 404 21.05 3.58 3.46
CA ILE A 404 20.40 4.58 2.62
C ILE A 404 19.24 3.95 1.84
N LYS A 405 18.18 4.73 1.60
CA LYS A 405 16.98 4.27 0.91
C LYS A 405 16.68 5.12 -0.32
N PRO A 406 16.15 4.53 -1.40
CA PRO A 406 15.67 5.30 -2.53
C PRO A 406 14.54 6.24 -2.11
N ARG A 407 14.42 7.37 -2.81
CA ARG A 407 13.33 8.33 -2.60
C ARG A 407 12.28 8.18 -3.68
N LEU A 408 11.03 7.97 -3.27
CA LEU A 408 9.88 7.90 -4.16
C LEU A 408 9.30 9.29 -4.41
N TYR A 409 8.91 9.53 -5.66
CA TYR A 409 8.21 10.74 -6.10
C TYR A 409 6.99 10.36 -6.95
N SER A 410 5.81 10.88 -6.63
CA SER A 410 4.62 10.68 -7.47
C SER A 410 4.87 11.21 -8.87
N ILE A 411 4.66 10.37 -9.89
CA ILE A 411 4.90 10.72 -11.29
C ILE A 411 3.92 11.82 -11.73
N ALA A 412 4.45 12.86 -12.36
CA ALA A 412 3.74 14.09 -12.70
C ALA A 412 3.33 14.20 -14.19
N CYS A 413 3.46 13.11 -14.94
CA CYS A 413 3.07 13.03 -16.35
C CYS A 413 2.33 11.74 -16.70
N SER A 414 1.62 11.74 -17.82
CA SER A 414 1.10 10.52 -18.45
C SER A 414 2.07 10.01 -19.51
N GLN A 415 2.29 8.69 -19.55
CA GLN A 415 3.10 8.06 -20.58
C GLN A 415 2.44 8.13 -21.98
N GLN A 416 1.13 8.38 -22.06
CA GLN A 416 0.43 8.63 -23.34
C GLN A 416 0.77 10.01 -23.94
N GLU A 417 1.14 10.98 -23.09
CA GLU A 417 1.57 12.31 -23.55
C GLU A 417 3.08 12.34 -23.78
N PHE A 418 3.85 11.67 -22.92
CA PHE A 418 5.30 11.61 -22.96
C PHE A 418 5.76 10.14 -22.89
N GLU A 419 6.01 9.52 -24.04
CA GLU A 419 6.30 8.07 -24.14
C GLU A 419 7.58 7.67 -23.39
N ASP A 420 8.62 8.49 -23.56
CA ASP A 420 9.98 8.22 -23.09
C ASP A 420 10.44 9.17 -21.96
N GLU A 421 9.54 9.90 -21.30
CA GLU A 421 9.90 10.84 -20.22
C GLU A 421 9.08 10.63 -18.95
N VAL A 422 9.72 10.62 -17.78
CA VAL A 422 9.07 10.64 -16.47
C VAL A 422 9.27 12.01 -15.82
N HIS A 423 8.17 12.70 -15.53
CA HIS A 423 8.21 14.03 -14.94
C HIS A 423 8.02 13.96 -13.43
N LEU A 424 8.77 14.76 -12.67
CA LEU A 424 8.67 14.86 -11.22
C LEU A 424 8.31 16.28 -10.78
N THR A 425 7.58 16.40 -9.66
CA THR A 425 7.37 17.68 -8.98
C THR A 425 7.84 17.56 -7.53
N LEU A 426 8.90 18.27 -7.16
CA LEU A 426 9.47 18.16 -5.81
C LEU A 426 9.86 19.50 -5.21
N ASN A 427 9.84 19.58 -3.88
CA ASN A 427 10.42 20.69 -3.15
C ASN A 427 11.90 20.40 -2.89
N HIS A 428 12.75 21.42 -3.06
CA HIS A 428 14.08 21.41 -2.46
C HIS A 428 13.93 21.54 -0.94
N VAL A 429 14.50 20.59 -0.19
CA VAL A 429 14.49 20.60 1.28
C VAL A 429 15.85 21.06 1.76
N SER A 430 15.90 22.23 2.39
CA SER A 430 17.06 22.71 3.11
C SER A 430 16.66 23.48 4.37
N VAL A 431 17.55 23.47 5.36
CA VAL A 431 17.40 24.15 6.63
C VAL A 431 18.76 24.54 7.17
N ASN A 432 18.85 25.67 7.85
CA ASN A 432 20.06 26.08 8.54
C ASN A 432 19.91 25.81 10.03
N ASN A 433 20.94 25.22 10.63
CA ASN A 433 21.07 25.06 12.06
C ASN A 433 22.39 25.68 12.55
N THR A 434 22.77 25.40 13.79
CA THR A 434 24.01 25.92 14.40
C THR A 434 25.30 25.36 13.78
N TYR A 435 25.22 24.22 13.09
CA TYR A 435 26.34 23.53 12.46
C TYR A 435 26.46 23.83 10.96
N GLY A 436 25.41 24.36 10.34
CA GLY A 436 25.43 24.80 8.94
C GLY A 436 24.13 24.54 8.22
N GLU A 437 24.20 24.51 6.89
CA GLU A 437 23.09 24.08 6.05
C GLU A 437 22.96 22.55 6.08
N ARG A 438 21.73 22.09 6.20
CA ARG A 438 21.30 20.70 6.18
C ARG A 438 20.23 20.54 5.13
N TYR A 439 20.19 19.40 4.46
CA TYR A 439 19.35 19.22 3.28
C TYR A 439 18.81 17.80 3.11
N GLY A 440 17.67 17.67 2.45
CA GLY A 440 17.13 16.36 2.08
C GLY A 440 17.94 15.77 0.92
N LEU A 441 18.55 14.60 1.13
CA LEU A 441 19.53 14.00 0.21
C LEU A 441 19.10 13.99 -1.26
N ALA A 442 17.98 13.33 -1.57
CA ALA A 442 17.50 13.21 -2.94
C ALA A 442 17.10 14.57 -3.53
N SER A 443 16.41 15.40 -2.76
CA SER A 443 15.98 16.74 -3.24
C SER A 443 17.15 17.67 -3.50
N HIS A 444 18.22 17.60 -2.70
CA HIS A 444 19.42 18.40 -2.88
C HIS A 444 20.23 17.89 -4.07
N HIS A 445 20.39 16.57 -4.20
CA HIS A 445 21.05 15.98 -5.36
C HIS A 445 20.37 16.42 -6.67
N LEU A 446 19.04 16.25 -6.76
CA LEU A 446 18.25 16.53 -7.96
C LEU A 446 18.12 18.02 -8.32
N THR A 447 18.40 18.93 -7.40
CA THR A 447 18.17 20.37 -7.64
C THR A 447 19.41 21.24 -7.52
N GLN A 448 20.45 20.78 -6.81
CA GLN A 448 21.65 21.57 -6.52
C GLN A 448 22.95 20.91 -7.01
N LEU A 449 22.99 19.58 -7.14
CA LEU A 449 24.24 18.86 -7.46
C LEU A 449 24.28 18.34 -8.90
N ILE A 450 23.15 17.85 -9.41
CA ILE A 450 23.05 17.32 -10.78
C ILE A 450 22.73 18.44 -11.78
N SER A 451 23.26 18.32 -13.00
CA SER A 451 22.97 19.20 -14.14
C SER A 451 22.17 18.48 -15.21
N GLU A 452 21.45 19.24 -16.05
CA GLU A 452 20.81 18.70 -17.26
C GLU A 452 21.84 17.97 -18.13
N GLY A 453 21.47 16.77 -18.60
CA GLY A 453 22.33 15.86 -19.37
C GLY A 453 23.12 14.85 -18.52
N GLU A 454 23.13 14.97 -17.19
CA GLU A 454 23.71 13.96 -16.31
C GLU A 454 22.71 12.84 -15.98
N THR A 455 23.20 11.71 -15.46
CA THR A 455 22.36 10.51 -15.24
C THR A 455 22.04 10.28 -13.78
N VAL A 456 20.83 9.79 -13.50
CA VAL A 456 20.37 9.33 -12.20
C VAL A 456 19.81 7.91 -12.29
N SER A 457 19.97 7.12 -11.22
CA SER A 457 19.46 5.74 -11.15
C SER A 457 18.00 5.73 -10.72
N VAL A 458 17.12 5.13 -11.52
CA VAL A 458 15.66 5.17 -11.35
C VAL A 458 14.99 3.81 -11.49
N PHE A 459 13.82 3.65 -10.88
CA PHE A 459 12.91 2.51 -11.09
C PHE A 459 11.46 2.96 -10.85
N VAL A 460 10.49 2.23 -11.40
CA VAL A 460 9.06 2.53 -11.16
C VAL A 460 8.56 1.68 -10.00
N GLU A 461 7.84 2.32 -9.07
CA GLU A 461 7.03 1.64 -8.06
C GLU A 461 5.56 1.79 -8.43
N HIS A 462 4.93 0.67 -8.79
CA HIS A 462 3.54 0.66 -9.19
C HIS A 462 2.61 0.81 -8.00
N ASN A 463 1.61 1.68 -8.11
CA ASN A 463 0.60 1.89 -7.08
C ASN A 463 -0.81 1.54 -7.61
N PRO A 464 -1.29 0.30 -7.43
CA PRO A 464 -2.62 -0.10 -7.89
C PRO A 464 -3.76 0.58 -7.11
N LYS A 465 -3.45 1.22 -5.97
CA LYS A 465 -4.45 1.87 -5.10
C LYS A 465 -4.63 3.36 -5.38
N PHE A 466 -3.90 3.91 -6.34
CA PHE A 466 -4.02 5.30 -6.76
C PHE A 466 -4.07 5.41 -8.29
N LYS A 467 -5.24 5.12 -8.88
CA LYS A 467 -5.44 5.05 -10.33
C LYS A 467 -6.68 5.80 -10.79
N LEU A 468 -6.64 6.26 -12.05
CA LEU A 468 -7.81 6.77 -12.73
C LEU A 468 -8.89 5.67 -12.85
N PRO A 469 -10.18 6.04 -12.87
CA PRO A 469 -11.24 5.07 -13.09
C PRO A 469 -11.18 4.54 -14.53
N THR A 470 -11.45 3.25 -14.70
CA THR A 470 -11.56 2.59 -16.02
C THR A 470 -12.84 2.98 -16.78
N VAL A 471 -13.78 3.64 -16.09
CA VAL A 471 -15.01 4.19 -16.65
C VAL A 471 -14.94 5.72 -16.71
N ASP A 472 -15.70 6.33 -17.62
CA ASP A 472 -15.84 7.79 -17.77
C ASP A 472 -16.63 8.44 -16.60
N ALA A 473 -16.12 8.28 -15.39
CA ALA A 473 -16.64 8.87 -14.16
C ALA A 473 -16.05 10.26 -13.90
N PRO A 474 -16.78 11.17 -13.23
CA PRO A 474 -16.20 12.41 -12.73
C PRO A 474 -15.07 12.16 -11.73
N ILE A 475 -14.06 13.02 -11.69
CA ILE A 475 -13.00 12.97 -10.68
C ILE A 475 -12.86 14.30 -9.94
N ILE A 476 -12.62 14.22 -8.64
CA ILE A 476 -12.34 15.33 -7.74
C ILE A 476 -10.93 15.11 -7.20
N MET A 477 -10.03 16.04 -7.45
CA MET A 477 -8.61 15.95 -7.16
C MET A 477 -8.23 17.03 -6.15
N VAL A 478 -7.76 16.63 -4.96
CA VAL A 478 -7.32 17.55 -3.90
C VAL A 478 -5.82 17.41 -3.70
N GLY A 479 -5.06 18.38 -4.21
CA GLY A 479 -3.60 18.29 -4.27
C GLY A 479 -2.91 19.63 -4.01
N PRO A 480 -2.75 20.06 -2.75
CA PRO A 480 -1.97 21.26 -2.43
C PRO A 480 -0.47 21.04 -2.60
N GLY A 481 0.24 22.08 -3.05
CA GLY A 481 1.69 22.07 -3.25
C GLY A 481 2.13 20.98 -4.24
N THR A 482 3.13 20.19 -3.87
CA THR A 482 3.63 19.05 -4.66
C THR A 482 2.60 17.93 -4.84
N GLY A 483 1.52 17.92 -4.05
CA GLY A 483 0.40 16.98 -4.24
C GLY A 483 -0.36 17.16 -5.56
N VAL A 484 -0.06 18.21 -6.34
CA VAL A 484 -0.58 18.38 -7.70
C VAL A 484 0.05 17.41 -8.71
N ALA A 485 1.21 16.81 -8.39
CA ALA A 485 1.98 15.96 -9.29
C ALA A 485 1.13 14.89 -10.00
N PRO A 486 0.51 13.92 -9.29
CA PRO A 486 -0.25 12.88 -9.97
C PRO A 486 -1.50 13.43 -10.68
N PHE A 487 -2.04 14.58 -10.26
CA PHE A 487 -3.20 15.20 -10.91
C PHE A 487 -2.87 15.86 -12.24
N ARG A 488 -1.62 16.33 -12.41
CA ARG A 488 -1.11 16.71 -13.73
C ARG A 488 -1.10 15.50 -14.67
N ALA A 489 -0.57 14.36 -14.21
CA ALA A 489 -0.58 13.10 -14.96
C ALA A 489 -2.01 12.65 -15.32
N PHE A 490 -2.95 12.71 -14.36
CA PHE A 490 -4.34 12.33 -14.58
C PHE A 490 -5.03 13.19 -15.63
N LEU A 491 -4.77 14.51 -15.63
CA LEU A 491 -5.32 15.42 -16.62
C LEU A 491 -4.72 15.16 -18.01
N GLN A 492 -3.41 14.90 -18.11
CA GLN A 492 -2.77 14.54 -19.37
C GLN A 492 -3.34 13.23 -19.95
N GLU A 493 -3.46 12.19 -19.12
CA GLU A 493 -4.05 10.92 -19.52
C GLU A 493 -5.48 11.08 -20.07
N ARG A 494 -6.29 11.89 -19.37
CA ARG A 494 -7.65 12.21 -19.83
C ARG A 494 -7.66 13.06 -21.08
N ALA A 495 -6.69 13.95 -21.27
CA ALA A 495 -6.56 14.73 -22.49
C ALA A 495 -6.25 13.85 -23.70
N ALA A 496 -5.36 12.87 -23.54
CA ALA A 496 -4.98 11.90 -24.57
C ALA A 496 -6.15 10.95 -24.90
N SER A 497 -6.82 10.42 -23.87
CA SER A 497 -7.91 9.44 -24.03
C SER A 497 -9.21 10.02 -24.60
N ASN A 498 -9.60 11.24 -24.20
CA ASN A 498 -10.96 11.74 -24.41
C ASN A 498 -11.12 12.75 -25.56
N GLY A 499 -10.15 12.85 -26.49
CA GLY A 499 -10.22 13.58 -27.77
C GLY A 499 -11.35 14.65 -27.88
N SER A 500 -11.05 15.89 -27.48
CA SER A 500 -11.96 17.05 -27.46
C SER A 500 -13.11 16.99 -26.42
N ALA A 501 -12.84 17.58 -25.25
CA ALA A 501 -13.58 17.53 -23.98
C ALA A 501 -15.06 17.97 -23.96
N LYS A 502 -15.65 18.45 -25.06
CA LYS A 502 -16.97 19.13 -25.00
C LYS A 502 -18.17 18.22 -24.77
N ASN A 503 -18.05 16.91 -24.98
CA ASN A 503 -19.16 15.94 -24.83
C ASN A 503 -18.82 14.76 -23.90
N SER A 504 -17.66 14.76 -23.23
CA SER A 504 -17.32 13.68 -22.30
C SER A 504 -18.10 13.81 -20.98
N THR A 505 -18.58 12.69 -20.45
CA THR A 505 -19.15 12.61 -19.09
C THR A 505 -18.08 12.61 -18.00
N ALA A 506 -16.81 12.39 -18.36
CA ALA A 506 -15.66 12.34 -17.47
C ALA A 506 -15.22 13.75 -17.05
N LYS A 507 -15.99 14.37 -16.16
CA LYS A 507 -15.68 15.70 -15.63
C LYS A 507 -14.47 15.68 -14.71
N ASN A 508 -13.71 16.77 -14.69
CA ASN A 508 -12.51 16.94 -13.86
C ASN A 508 -12.65 18.18 -12.98
N TRP A 509 -12.39 18.01 -11.68
CA TRP A 509 -12.34 19.09 -10.71
C TRP A 509 -11.02 19.03 -9.95
N LEU A 510 -10.23 20.10 -10.02
CA LEU A 510 -8.99 20.27 -9.24
C LEU A 510 -9.20 21.30 -8.12
N ILE A 511 -8.85 20.92 -6.90
CA ILE A 511 -8.72 21.79 -5.74
C ILE A 511 -7.23 21.87 -5.41
N PHE A 512 -6.62 23.00 -5.75
CA PHE A 512 -5.19 23.27 -5.54
C PHE A 512 -5.00 24.30 -4.44
N GLY A 513 -3.91 24.18 -3.68
CA GLY A 513 -3.55 25.19 -2.69
C GLY A 513 -2.04 25.34 -2.50
N ASN A 514 -1.59 26.57 -2.25
CA ASN A 514 -0.20 26.88 -1.94
C ASN A 514 -0.10 28.21 -1.16
N PRO A 515 1.08 28.72 -0.77
CA PRO A 515 1.21 30.01 -0.09
C PRO A 515 0.60 31.21 -0.83
N HIS A 516 1.05 31.49 -2.05
CA HIS A 516 0.70 32.71 -2.79
C HIS A 516 0.33 32.44 -4.25
N PHE A 517 -0.63 33.21 -4.79
CA PHE A 517 -1.02 33.10 -6.19
C PHE A 517 0.13 33.44 -7.15
N ASP A 518 0.85 34.53 -6.90
CA ASP A 518 1.85 35.05 -7.84
C ASP A 518 3.17 34.26 -7.86
N THR A 519 3.50 33.57 -6.77
CA THR A 519 4.81 32.87 -6.63
C THR A 519 4.69 31.36 -6.49
N ASP A 520 3.52 30.83 -6.16
CA ASP A 520 3.37 29.43 -5.79
C ASP A 520 2.27 28.70 -6.58
N PHE A 521 1.66 29.32 -7.61
CA PHE A 521 0.71 28.62 -8.46
C PHE A 521 1.42 27.73 -9.49
N LEU A 522 1.75 26.51 -9.05
CA LEU A 522 2.45 25.50 -9.85
C LEU A 522 1.66 25.17 -11.12
N TYR A 523 2.35 25.06 -12.26
CA TYR A 523 1.77 24.73 -13.56
C TYR A 523 0.62 25.65 -14.01
N GLN A 524 0.60 26.91 -13.56
CA GLN A 524 -0.50 27.87 -13.82
C GLN A 524 -0.94 27.93 -15.29
N VAL A 525 0.01 28.04 -16.22
CA VAL A 525 -0.29 28.17 -17.66
C VAL A 525 -0.95 26.90 -18.21
N GLU A 526 -0.45 25.73 -17.82
CA GLU A 526 -0.99 24.43 -18.23
C GLU A 526 -2.40 24.21 -17.65
N ILE A 527 -2.59 24.51 -16.36
CA ILE A 527 -3.90 24.42 -15.70
C ILE A 527 -4.92 25.38 -16.35
N GLN A 528 -4.53 26.62 -16.67
CA GLN A 528 -5.39 27.56 -17.38
C GLN A 528 -5.77 27.06 -18.78
N LYS A 529 -4.83 26.42 -19.49
CA LYS A 529 -5.12 25.77 -20.78
C LYS A 529 -6.19 24.68 -20.61
N TYR A 530 -6.10 23.84 -19.58
CA TYR A 530 -7.11 22.81 -19.29
C TYR A 530 -8.48 23.38 -18.95
N VAL A 531 -8.55 24.49 -18.21
CA VAL A 531 -9.83 25.19 -17.97
C VAL A 531 -10.41 25.70 -19.29
N SER A 532 -9.58 26.36 -20.11
CA SER A 532 -10.02 26.96 -21.37
C SER A 532 -10.47 25.93 -22.41
N SER A 533 -9.86 24.74 -22.43
CA SER A 533 -10.23 23.64 -23.33
C SER A 533 -11.50 22.91 -22.88
N GLY A 534 -11.93 23.12 -21.63
CA GLY A 534 -13.03 22.39 -21.01
C GLY A 534 -12.64 21.00 -20.48
N LEU A 535 -11.35 20.64 -20.53
CA LEU A 535 -10.85 19.42 -19.89
C LEU A 535 -11.01 19.52 -18.37
N LEU A 536 -10.55 20.63 -17.78
CA LEU A 536 -10.74 20.91 -16.36
C LEU A 536 -12.04 21.71 -16.19
N ASN A 537 -13.11 21.01 -15.79
CA ASN A 537 -14.43 21.60 -15.68
C ASN A 537 -14.57 22.54 -14.49
N LYS A 538 -13.78 22.30 -13.44
CA LYS A 538 -13.79 23.14 -12.24
C LYS A 538 -12.40 23.22 -11.61
N LEU A 539 -12.04 24.42 -11.17
CA LEU A 539 -10.78 24.72 -10.50
C LEU A 539 -11.09 25.58 -9.27
N ASP A 540 -10.71 25.11 -8.09
CA ASP A 540 -10.72 25.89 -6.86
C ASP A 540 -9.30 26.08 -6.35
N LEU A 541 -8.99 27.31 -5.94
CA LEU A 541 -7.65 27.72 -5.50
C LEU A 541 -7.68 28.19 -4.06
N ALA A 542 -6.74 27.71 -3.26
CA ALA A 542 -6.56 28.08 -1.86
C ALA A 542 -5.16 28.65 -1.60
N PHE A 543 -5.06 29.99 -1.48
CA PHE A 543 -3.80 30.67 -1.17
C PHE A 543 -3.73 31.06 0.30
N SER A 544 -2.87 30.38 1.05
CA SER A 544 -2.85 30.48 2.51
C SER A 544 -2.22 31.77 3.06
N ARG A 545 -1.55 32.57 2.22
CA ARG A 545 -0.79 33.76 2.63
C ARG A 545 -1.12 35.04 1.86
N ASP A 546 -2.13 35.02 0.97
CA ASP A 546 -2.55 36.20 0.20
C ASP A 546 -3.53 37.11 0.95
N SER A 547 -4.05 36.66 2.09
CA SER A 547 -4.96 37.44 2.94
C SER A 547 -4.62 37.27 4.42
N GLU A 548 -5.19 38.11 5.29
CA GLU A 548 -5.06 37.97 6.74
C GLU A 548 -5.61 36.63 7.25
N GLN A 549 -6.63 36.08 6.57
CA GLN A 549 -7.20 34.79 6.88
C GLN A 549 -6.54 33.70 6.03
N LYS A 550 -6.08 32.62 6.68
CA LYS A 550 -5.50 31.48 5.97
C LYS A 550 -6.59 30.68 5.26
N VAL A 551 -6.50 30.59 3.94
CA VAL A 551 -7.39 29.77 3.11
C VAL A 551 -6.68 28.48 2.72
N TYR A 552 -7.29 27.34 3.05
CA TYR A 552 -6.78 26.01 2.73
C TYR A 552 -7.79 25.22 1.89
N VAL A 553 -7.38 24.06 1.36
CA VAL A 553 -8.20 23.24 0.47
C VAL A 553 -9.50 22.77 1.12
N GLN A 554 -9.48 22.44 2.42
CA GLN A 554 -10.68 22.07 3.17
C GLN A 554 -11.73 23.19 3.23
N HIS A 555 -11.30 24.45 3.29
CA HIS A 555 -12.24 25.58 3.22
C HIS A 555 -12.91 25.63 1.84
N LYS A 556 -12.16 25.33 0.76
CA LYS A 556 -12.72 25.27 -0.60
C LYS A 556 -13.65 24.09 -0.81
N LEU A 557 -13.42 22.96 -0.15
CA LEU A 557 -14.36 21.85 -0.14
C LEU A 557 -15.68 22.26 0.53
N LEU A 558 -15.62 22.95 1.68
CA LEU A 558 -16.81 23.46 2.39
C LEU A 558 -17.55 24.54 1.60
N ASP A 559 -16.84 25.51 1.02
CA ASP A 559 -17.42 26.56 0.14
C ASP A 559 -18.26 25.94 -0.99
N ASN A 560 -17.87 24.75 -1.44
CA ASN A 560 -18.50 24.03 -2.55
C ASN A 560 -19.23 22.74 -2.12
N ALA A 561 -19.60 22.60 -0.84
CA ALA A 561 -20.11 21.36 -0.26
C ALA A 561 -21.27 20.73 -1.04
N GLN A 562 -22.24 21.54 -1.46
CA GLN A 562 -23.41 21.06 -2.20
C GLN A 562 -23.04 20.45 -3.56
N GLU A 563 -22.13 21.08 -4.31
CA GLU A 563 -21.71 20.59 -5.62
C GLU A 563 -20.80 19.36 -5.48
N LEU A 564 -19.92 19.35 -4.47
CA LEU A 564 -19.11 18.18 -4.14
C LEU A 564 -19.99 16.96 -3.86
N TRP A 565 -21.02 17.12 -3.02
CA TRP A 565 -21.99 16.06 -2.74
C TRP A 565 -22.70 15.59 -4.02
N GLN A 566 -23.12 16.49 -4.89
CA GLN A 566 -23.76 16.12 -6.17
C GLN A 566 -22.83 15.29 -7.06
N TRP A 567 -21.54 15.61 -7.11
CA TRP A 567 -20.56 14.83 -7.88
C TRP A 567 -20.36 13.44 -7.27
N LEU A 568 -20.28 13.34 -5.93
CA LEU A 568 -20.20 12.04 -5.25
C LEU A 568 -21.42 11.16 -5.57
N GLU A 569 -22.62 11.73 -5.56
CA GLU A 569 -23.85 11.00 -5.93
C GLU A 569 -23.92 10.65 -7.42
N GLN A 570 -23.17 11.36 -8.28
CA GLN A 570 -22.98 11.03 -9.70
C GLN A 570 -21.90 9.97 -9.95
N GLY A 571 -21.37 9.34 -8.90
CA GLY A 571 -20.35 8.30 -9.04
C GLY A 571 -18.92 8.83 -9.11
N ALA A 572 -18.66 10.08 -8.71
CA ALA A 572 -17.31 10.64 -8.76
C ALA A 572 -16.31 9.85 -7.92
N TYR A 573 -15.06 9.85 -8.38
CA TYR A 573 -13.90 9.39 -7.64
C TYR A 573 -13.23 10.60 -6.97
N PHE A 574 -12.84 10.45 -5.72
CA PHE A 574 -12.25 11.49 -4.89
C PHE A 574 -10.82 11.11 -4.54
N TYR A 575 -9.88 11.97 -4.87
CA TYR A 575 -8.45 11.74 -4.71
C TYR A 575 -7.83 12.80 -3.81
N VAL A 576 -6.93 12.37 -2.92
CA VAL A 576 -6.13 13.26 -2.06
C VAL A 576 -4.66 12.94 -2.24
N CYS A 577 -3.84 13.94 -2.52
CA CYS A 577 -2.39 13.78 -2.57
C CYS A 577 -1.66 14.90 -1.84
N GLY A 578 -0.60 14.58 -1.09
CA GLY A 578 0.23 15.53 -0.36
C GLY A 578 0.43 15.16 1.11
N ASP A 579 0.51 16.16 1.98
CA ASP A 579 0.84 15.99 3.41
C ASP A 579 -0.12 15.06 4.16
N MET A 580 0.42 13.96 4.71
CA MET A 580 -0.35 12.97 5.45
C MET A 580 -0.76 13.46 6.85
N HIS A 581 0.09 14.21 7.53
CA HIS A 581 -0.07 14.47 8.97
C HIS A 581 -1.16 15.48 9.30
N LYS A 582 -1.36 16.49 8.46
CA LYS A 582 -2.36 17.55 8.69
C LYS A 582 -3.38 17.58 7.57
N MET A 583 -2.93 17.71 6.32
CA MET A 583 -3.83 17.99 5.19
C MET A 583 -4.81 16.83 4.94
N ALA A 584 -4.33 15.59 4.88
CA ALA A 584 -5.19 14.43 4.63
C ALA A 584 -6.26 14.25 5.72
N LYS A 585 -5.91 14.47 7.00
CA LYS A 585 -6.83 14.37 8.14
C LYS A 585 -7.91 15.47 8.08
N ASP A 586 -7.51 16.70 7.80
CA ASP A 586 -8.45 17.83 7.67
C ASP A 586 -9.42 17.64 6.50
N VAL A 587 -8.94 17.12 5.36
CA VAL A 587 -9.77 16.83 4.18
C VAL A 587 -10.77 15.70 4.46
N GLU A 588 -10.34 14.61 5.10
CA GLU A 588 -11.24 13.50 5.46
C GLU A 588 -12.33 13.95 6.44
N GLN A 589 -11.96 14.71 7.47
CA GLN A 589 -12.92 15.27 8.42
C GLN A 589 -13.92 16.20 7.74
N THR A 590 -13.45 17.02 6.80
CA THR A 590 -14.30 17.91 6.01
C THR A 590 -15.25 17.13 5.12
N LEU A 591 -14.78 16.06 4.49
CA LEU A 591 -15.60 15.19 3.66
C LEU A 591 -16.72 14.53 4.49
N LEU A 592 -16.41 14.06 5.71
CA LEU A 592 -17.42 13.54 6.65
C LEU A 592 -18.47 14.60 6.96
N THR A 593 -18.07 15.84 7.28
CA THR A 593 -19.00 16.95 7.52
C THR A 593 -19.91 17.21 6.31
N ILE A 594 -19.36 17.21 5.09
CA ILE A 594 -20.14 17.41 3.87
C ILE A 594 -21.15 16.26 3.68
N ILE A 595 -20.74 15.02 3.90
CA ILE A 595 -21.62 13.83 3.80
C ILE A 595 -22.76 13.92 4.82
N GLN A 596 -22.50 14.37 6.05
CA GLN A 596 -23.52 14.56 7.08
C GLN A 596 -24.52 15.65 6.68
N GLU A 597 -24.02 16.84 6.36
CA GLU A 597 -24.84 18.02 6.11
C GLU A 597 -25.62 17.94 4.79
N GLN A 598 -24.95 17.57 3.71
CA GLN A 598 -25.56 17.54 2.37
C GLN A 598 -26.29 16.22 2.10
N GLY A 599 -25.79 15.12 2.66
CA GLY A 599 -26.43 13.80 2.56
C GLY A 599 -27.55 13.57 3.58
N GLN A 600 -27.75 14.49 4.53
CA GLN A 600 -28.71 14.36 5.64
C GLN A 600 -28.52 13.06 6.44
N ARG A 601 -27.25 12.73 6.69
CA ARG A 601 -26.83 11.51 7.38
C ARG A 601 -26.36 11.83 8.79
N ASP A 602 -26.56 10.92 9.72
CA ASP A 602 -25.88 11.01 11.00
C ASP A 602 -24.38 10.69 10.87
N GLU A 603 -23.64 10.81 11.98
CA GLU A 603 -22.20 10.56 12.01
C GLU A 603 -21.81 9.13 11.61
N GLU A 604 -22.57 8.13 12.04
CA GLU A 604 -22.25 6.73 11.76
C GLU A 604 -22.60 6.38 10.31
N GLU A 605 -23.72 6.90 9.79
CA GLU A 605 -24.10 6.79 8.40
C GLU A 605 -23.10 7.48 7.46
N ALA A 606 -22.52 8.62 7.88
CA ALA A 606 -21.49 9.31 7.12
C ALA A 606 -20.17 8.53 7.07
N LYS A 607 -19.73 7.97 8.20
CA LYS A 607 -18.55 7.08 8.25
C LYS A 607 -18.77 5.84 7.38
N GLN A 608 -19.95 5.23 7.42
CA GLN A 608 -20.28 4.08 6.57
C GLN A 608 -20.27 4.45 5.08
N TYR A 609 -20.78 5.64 4.72
CA TYR A 609 -20.73 6.11 3.33
C TYR A 609 -19.29 6.32 2.87
N LEU A 610 -18.45 6.99 3.66
CA LEU A 610 -17.04 7.18 3.34
C LEU A 610 -16.29 5.85 3.25
N LYS A 611 -16.58 4.91 4.16
CA LYS A 611 -16.05 3.54 4.09
C LYS A 611 -16.46 2.86 2.79
N ALA A 612 -17.72 2.98 2.37
CA ALA A 612 -18.18 2.45 1.10
C ALA A 612 -17.43 3.07 -0.09
N LEU A 613 -17.09 4.37 -0.04
CA LEU A 613 -16.23 4.98 -1.06
C LEU A 613 -14.84 4.35 -1.07
N LYS A 614 -14.21 4.12 0.10
CA LYS A 614 -12.91 3.45 0.21
C LYS A 614 -12.95 2.03 -0.36
N VAL A 615 -13.94 1.23 0.03
CA VAL A 615 -14.12 -0.17 -0.43
C VAL A 615 -14.31 -0.24 -1.94
N ASN A 616 -15.09 0.68 -2.52
CA ASN A 616 -15.31 0.75 -3.96
C ASN A 616 -14.17 1.48 -4.72
N GLN A 617 -13.04 1.76 -4.06
CA GLN A 617 -11.91 2.51 -4.60
C GLN A 617 -12.29 3.88 -5.21
N ARG A 618 -13.36 4.49 -4.70
CA ARG A 618 -13.83 5.83 -5.10
C ARG A 618 -13.31 6.94 -4.18
N TYR A 619 -12.65 6.59 -3.08
CA TYR A 619 -11.86 7.52 -2.27
C TYR A 619 -10.43 6.96 -2.16
N GLN A 620 -9.46 7.62 -2.80
CA GLN A 620 -8.08 7.15 -2.91
C GLN A 620 -7.11 8.21 -2.40
N ARG A 621 -6.00 7.78 -1.79
CA ARG A 621 -5.00 8.66 -1.18
C ARG A 621 -3.59 8.27 -1.58
N ASP A 622 -2.80 9.27 -1.96
CA ASP A 622 -1.35 9.18 -2.13
C ASP A 622 -0.69 10.24 -1.24
N VAL A 623 -0.52 9.91 0.03
CA VAL A 623 -0.10 10.84 1.08
C VAL A 623 1.21 10.38 1.71
N TYR A 624 2.05 11.34 2.05
CA TYR A 624 3.43 11.13 2.52
C TYR A 624 3.85 12.15 3.58
#